data_AF-A0A960U7R8-F1
#
_entry.id   AF-A0A960U7R8-F1
#
_cell.length_a   1.000
_cell.length_b   1.000
_cell.length_c   1.000
_cell.angle_alpha   90.00
_cell.angle_beta   90.00
_cell.angle_gamma   90.00
#
_symmetry.space_group_name_H-M   'P 1'
#
loop_
_entity.id
_entity.type
_entity.pdbx_description
1 polymer ?
#
loop_
_entity_poly.entity_id
_entity_poly.type
_entity_poly.pdbx_seq_one_letter_code
_entity_poly.pdbx_strand_id
1 'polypeptide(L)'
;MKFIRPCPECGTELRFPLDRGILIIKCPTCSYQFIIDPDNPETFNKGRFDFPQKQNSEGYINKTQNLRKDFKFGFKDYFQQFRFDIKQFIVLLLFLFIALHGLKMFGFFEKFNPDRKEFEQNRRKVKEKKIKPVTEPPEYNI
;
A
#
# COMPACT_ATOMS: atom_id res chain seq x y z
N MET A 1 22.89 13.67 -7.60
CA MET A 1 21.96 14.80 -7.30
C MET A 1 22.76 16.10 -7.36
N LYS A 2 22.22 17.25 -7.78
CA LYS A 2 23.01 18.50 -7.86
C LYS A 2 22.60 19.46 -6.74
N PHE A 3 23.58 20.15 -6.16
CA PHE A 3 23.36 21.21 -5.19
C PHE A 3 23.69 22.56 -5.83
N ILE A 4 22.85 23.55 -5.56
CA ILE A 4 22.96 24.92 -6.05
C ILE A 4 23.32 25.80 -4.85
N ARG A 5 24.47 26.48 -4.92
CA ARG A 5 24.89 27.44 -3.91
C ARG A 5 25.35 28.74 -4.57
N PRO A 6 24.93 29.92 -4.10
CA PRO A 6 25.45 31.19 -4.59
C PRO A 6 26.91 31.38 -4.16
N CYS A 7 27.72 31.95 -5.05
CA CYS A 7 29.07 32.38 -4.73
C CYS A 7 29.03 33.46 -3.62
N PRO A 8 29.85 33.36 -2.57
CA PRO A 8 29.85 34.34 -1.48
C PRO A 8 30.35 35.74 -1.90
N GLU A 9 31.14 35.84 -2.98
CA GLU A 9 31.68 37.11 -3.47
C GLU A 9 30.74 37.82 -4.46
N CYS A 10 30.21 37.09 -5.45
CA CYS A 10 29.48 37.70 -6.57
C CYS A 10 28.02 37.21 -6.72
N GLY A 11 27.57 36.31 -5.85
CA GLY A 11 26.19 35.79 -5.87
C GLY A 11 25.83 34.84 -7.02
N THR A 12 26.76 34.57 -7.95
CA THR A 12 26.51 33.65 -9.07
C THR A 12 26.12 32.25 -8.57
N GLU A 13 25.04 31.68 -9.10
CA GLU A 13 24.59 30.34 -8.74
C GLU A 13 25.50 29.25 -9.31
N LEU A 14 26.16 28.49 -8.43
CA LEU A 14 27.06 27.41 -8.81
C LEU A 14 26.37 26.07 -8.57
N ARG A 15 26.41 25.20 -9.59
CA ARG A 15 25.86 23.83 -9.52
C ARG A 15 26.98 22.82 -9.45
N PHE A 16 26.94 21.94 -8.48
CA PHE A 16 27.95 20.90 -8.31
C PHE A 16 27.35 19.59 -7.78
N PRO A 17 27.95 18.43 -8.13
CA PRO A 17 27.55 17.14 -7.58
C PRO A 17 28.01 17.03 -6.13
N LEU A 18 27.20 16.43 -5.25
CA LEU A 18 27.63 16.10 -3.88
C LEU A 18 28.28 14.71 -3.78
N ASP A 19 28.14 13.92 -4.84
CA ASP A 19 28.50 12.50 -4.87
C ASP A 19 30.03 12.25 -4.96
N ARG A 20 30.85 13.31 -4.85
CA ARG A 20 32.31 13.28 -5.11
C ARG A 20 33.16 13.58 -3.87
N GLY A 21 32.57 13.68 -2.68
CA GLY A 21 33.27 14.05 -1.46
C GLY A 21 33.65 15.53 -1.43
N ILE A 22 34.77 15.86 -0.80
CA ILE A 22 35.26 17.24 -0.64
C ILE A 22 35.63 17.83 -2.01
N LEU A 23 35.02 18.96 -2.35
CA LEU A 23 35.19 19.64 -3.63
C LEU A 23 35.75 21.05 -3.44
N ILE A 24 36.74 21.39 -4.26
CA ILE A 24 37.22 22.77 -4.42
C ILE A 24 36.49 23.38 -5.61
N ILE A 25 35.65 24.38 -5.35
CA ILE A 25 34.84 25.03 -6.37
C ILE A 25 35.40 26.40 -6.67
N LYS A 26 35.72 26.64 -7.95
CA LYS A 26 36.11 27.95 -8.47
C LYS A 26 34.91 28.61 -9.15
N CYS A 27 34.57 29.81 -8.71
CA CYS A 27 33.55 30.61 -9.38
C CYS A 27 34.04 31.06 -10.77
N PRO A 28 33.29 30.83 -11.85
CA PRO A 28 33.68 31.25 -13.19
C PRO A 28 33.60 32.78 -13.39
N THR A 29 32.82 33.48 -12.56
CA THR A 29 32.58 34.93 -12.70
C THR A 29 33.64 35.76 -12.00
N CYS A 30 33.93 35.48 -10.72
CA CYS A 30 34.86 36.28 -9.89
C CYS A 30 36.17 35.55 -9.56
N SER A 31 36.36 34.31 -10.03
CA SER A 31 37.53 33.46 -9.73
C SER A 31 37.72 33.09 -8.25
N TYR A 32 36.80 33.46 -7.36
CA TYR A 32 36.82 33.05 -5.96
C TYR A 32 36.76 31.53 -5.81
N GLN A 33 37.54 30.99 -4.88
CA GLN A 33 37.64 29.56 -4.62
C GLN A 33 37.21 29.24 -3.19
N PHE A 34 36.41 28.20 -3.03
CA PHE A 34 36.00 27.72 -1.72
C PHE A 34 35.85 26.22 -1.69
N ILE A 35 35.99 25.67 -0.48
CA ILE A 35 35.91 24.23 -0.22
C ILE A 35 34.49 23.90 0.22
N ILE A 36 33.97 22.79 -0.30
CA ILE A 36 32.67 22.23 0.03
C ILE A 36 32.91 20.83 0.53
N ASP A 37 32.52 20.62 1.78
CA ASP A 37 32.52 19.31 2.41
C ASP A 37 31.06 18.84 2.52
N PRO A 38 30.66 17.78 1.79
CA PRO A 38 29.30 17.22 1.88
C PRO A 38 29.03 16.53 3.23
N ASP A 39 30.06 16.18 4.00
CA ASP A 39 29.90 15.56 5.32
C ASP A 39 29.66 16.62 6.41
N ASN A 40 29.93 17.90 6.11
CA ASN A 40 29.66 19.01 7.03
C ASN A 40 28.25 19.60 6.81
N PRO A 41 27.33 19.53 7.79
CA PRO A 41 25.97 20.05 7.67
C PRO A 41 25.92 21.57 7.45
N GLU A 42 26.94 22.33 7.91
CA GLU A 42 26.99 23.78 7.75
C GLU A 42 27.09 24.22 6.28
N THR A 43 27.65 23.36 5.42
CA THR A 43 27.81 23.60 3.99
C THR A 43 26.46 23.79 3.28
N PHE A 44 25.40 23.17 3.80
CA PHE A 44 24.07 23.16 3.19
C PHE A 44 23.19 24.36 3.56
N ASN A 45 23.55 25.11 4.63
CA ASN A 45 22.75 26.23 5.13
C ASN A 45 22.60 27.38 4.14
N LYS A 46 23.47 27.45 3.13
CA LYS A 46 23.53 28.57 2.18
C LYS A 46 23.10 28.20 0.77
N GLY A 47 22.51 27.03 0.54
CA GLY A 47 22.13 26.58 -0.81
C GLY A 47 20.83 25.81 -0.86
N ARG A 48 20.51 25.28 -2.05
CA ARG A 48 19.31 24.47 -2.31
C ARG A 48 19.65 23.30 -3.21
N PHE A 49 18.91 22.22 -3.07
CA PHE A 49 19.05 21.08 -3.98
C PHE A 49 18.33 21.35 -5.31
N ASP A 50 18.99 21.03 -6.41
CA ASP A 50 18.44 21.07 -7.76
C ASP A 50 17.54 19.85 -7.95
N PHE A 51 16.33 19.93 -7.42
CA PHE A 51 15.29 18.97 -7.76
C PHE A 51 14.75 19.36 -9.14
N PRO A 52 14.59 18.40 -10.06
CA PRO A 52 13.81 18.65 -11.27
C PRO A 52 12.39 19.02 -10.81
N GLN A 53 12.09 20.31 -10.78
CA GLN A 53 10.73 20.79 -10.59
C GLN A 53 9.93 20.21 -11.75
N LYS A 54 9.10 19.23 -11.44
CA LYS A 54 8.01 18.83 -12.32
C LYS A 54 7.06 20.02 -12.35
N GLN A 55 7.37 21.02 -13.18
CA GLN A 55 6.52 22.20 -13.38
C GLN A 55 5.13 21.70 -13.73
N ASN A 56 4.18 21.84 -12.83
CA ASN A 56 2.74 21.87 -13.09
C ASN A 56 2.04 22.10 -11.75
N SER A 57 1.90 23.36 -11.32
CA SER A 57 0.95 23.71 -10.26
C SER A 57 0.18 25.01 -10.51
N GLU A 58 0.39 25.70 -11.63
CA GLU A 58 -0.49 26.82 -12.04
C GLU A 58 -1.59 26.38 -13.04
N GLY A 59 -1.59 25.12 -13.49
CA GLY A 59 -2.66 24.52 -14.30
C GLY A 59 -3.56 23.52 -13.57
N TYR A 60 -3.49 23.46 -12.23
CA TYR A 60 -4.09 22.39 -11.42
C TYR A 60 -5.45 22.72 -10.78
N ILE A 61 -6.09 23.85 -11.13
CA ILE A 61 -7.52 24.08 -10.81
C ILE A 61 -8.43 23.68 -11.99
N ASN A 62 -7.92 23.61 -13.22
CA ASN A 62 -8.74 23.29 -14.40
C ASN A 62 -8.65 21.81 -14.85
N LYS A 63 -7.79 20.99 -14.22
CA LYS A 63 -7.49 19.63 -14.66
C LYS A 63 -8.24 18.53 -13.91
N THR A 64 -9.27 18.84 -13.11
CA THR A 64 -10.14 17.79 -12.54
C THR A 64 -11.24 17.35 -13.51
N GLN A 65 -11.48 18.07 -14.60
CA GLN A 65 -12.48 17.69 -15.62
C GLN A 65 -11.95 16.73 -16.70
N ASN A 66 -10.62 16.57 -16.83
CA ASN A 66 -10.02 15.67 -17.83
C ASN A 66 -9.46 14.36 -17.25
N LEU A 67 -9.41 14.18 -15.93
CA LEU A 67 -9.04 12.90 -15.31
C LEU A 67 -10.05 11.76 -15.58
N ARG A 68 -11.25 12.07 -16.08
CA ARG A 68 -12.19 11.08 -16.62
C ARG A 68 -11.80 10.55 -18.02
N LYS A 69 -10.95 11.27 -18.76
CA LYS A 69 -10.60 10.92 -20.15
C LYS A 69 -9.30 10.11 -20.26
N ASP A 70 -8.36 10.31 -19.33
CA ASP A 70 -7.05 9.62 -19.40
C ASP A 70 -7.07 8.19 -18.86
N PHE A 71 -8.04 7.85 -18.00
CA PHE A 71 -8.31 6.44 -17.63
C PHE A 71 -8.79 5.59 -18.82
N LYS A 72 -9.23 6.23 -19.92
CA LYS A 72 -9.67 5.54 -21.14
C LYS A 72 -8.51 5.20 -22.09
N PHE A 73 -7.36 5.85 -21.94
CA PHE A 73 -6.21 5.63 -22.83
C PHE A 73 -5.22 4.58 -22.28
N GLY A 74 -5.02 4.48 -20.97
CA GLY A 74 -4.12 3.47 -20.37
C GLY A 74 -4.65 2.02 -20.40
N PHE A 75 -5.96 1.81 -20.50
CA PHE A 75 -6.55 0.48 -20.60
C PHE A 75 -6.53 -0.11 -22.02
N LYS A 76 -6.31 0.71 -23.05
CA LYS A 76 -6.41 0.29 -24.45
C LYS A 76 -5.17 -0.46 -24.93
N ASP A 77 -3.99 -0.07 -24.44
CA ASP A 77 -2.72 -0.66 -24.86
C ASP A 77 -2.39 -1.94 -24.08
N TYR A 78 -2.89 -2.09 -22.85
CA TYR A 78 -2.82 -3.36 -22.12
C TYR A 78 -3.71 -4.45 -22.75
N PHE A 79 -4.79 -4.06 -23.45
CA PHE A 79 -5.73 -4.99 -24.07
C PHE A 79 -5.26 -5.53 -25.43
N GLN A 80 -4.26 -4.91 -26.09
CA GLN A 80 -3.75 -5.42 -27.37
C GLN A 80 -2.85 -6.64 -27.24
N GLN A 81 -2.20 -6.85 -26.08
CA GLN A 81 -1.37 -8.04 -25.82
C GLN A 81 -2.24 -9.28 -25.55
N PHE A 82 -3.48 -9.11 -25.06
CA PHE A 82 -4.41 -10.19 -24.77
C PHE A 82 -5.39 -10.42 -25.92
N ARG A 83 -4.87 -10.80 -27.10
CA ARG A 83 -5.69 -11.44 -28.16
C ARG A 83 -5.97 -12.90 -27.83
N PHE A 84 -6.47 -13.18 -26.61
CA PHE A 84 -7.09 -14.47 -26.37
C PHE A 84 -8.44 -14.48 -27.10
N ASP A 85 -8.60 -15.45 -27.98
CA ASP A 85 -9.82 -15.65 -28.76
C ASP A 85 -11.01 -15.69 -27.80
N ILE A 86 -11.87 -14.66 -27.83
CA ILE A 86 -12.95 -14.45 -26.83
C ILE A 86 -13.82 -15.71 -26.70
N LYS A 87 -13.94 -16.47 -27.78
CA LYS A 87 -14.64 -17.76 -27.82
C LYS A 87 -14.04 -18.78 -26.86
N GLN A 88 -12.72 -18.90 -26.79
CA GLN A 88 -12.02 -19.81 -25.88
C GLN A 88 -12.24 -19.42 -24.43
N PHE A 89 -12.23 -18.11 -24.12
CA PHE A 89 -12.45 -17.63 -22.75
C PHE A 89 -13.88 -17.90 -22.26
N ILE A 90 -14.89 -17.72 -23.12
CA ILE A 90 -16.28 -18.04 -22.80
C ILE A 90 -16.45 -19.53 -22.51
N VAL A 91 -15.85 -20.40 -23.34
CA VAL A 91 -15.90 -21.86 -23.10
C VAL A 91 -15.25 -22.23 -21.77
N LEU A 92 -14.11 -21.63 -21.43
CA LEU A 92 -13.40 -21.89 -20.18
C LEU A 92 -14.20 -21.42 -18.95
N LEU A 93 -14.83 -20.25 -19.03
CA LEU A 93 -15.73 -19.76 -17.98
C LEU A 93 -16.95 -20.65 -17.78
N LEU A 94 -17.58 -21.11 -18.87
CA LEU A 94 -18.72 -22.03 -18.78
C LEU A 94 -18.31 -23.37 -18.15
N PHE A 95 -17.14 -23.90 -18.53
CA PHE A 95 -16.61 -25.13 -17.95
C PHE A 95 -16.35 -24.97 -16.44
N LEU A 96 -15.78 -23.85 -16.02
CA LEU A 96 -15.51 -23.55 -14.61
C LEU A 96 -16.81 -23.40 -13.81
N PHE A 97 -17.82 -22.75 -14.38
CA PHE A 97 -19.16 -22.68 -13.78
C PHE A 97 -19.78 -24.07 -13.61
N ILE A 98 -19.75 -24.91 -14.66
CA ILE A 98 -20.27 -26.27 -14.59
C ILE A 98 -19.52 -27.10 -13.55
N ALA A 99 -18.19 -26.97 -13.47
CA ALA A 99 -17.38 -27.66 -12.46
C ALA A 99 -17.74 -27.21 -11.03
N LEU A 100 -17.90 -25.91 -10.79
CA LEU A 100 -18.31 -25.38 -9.48
C LEU A 100 -19.72 -25.84 -9.08
N HIS A 101 -20.67 -25.80 -10.01
CA HIS A 101 -22.03 -26.27 -9.77
C HIS A 101 -22.08 -27.79 -9.61
N GLY A 102 -21.28 -28.54 -10.38
CA GLY A 102 -21.13 -29.99 -10.26
C GLY A 102 -20.58 -30.38 -8.89
N LEU A 103 -19.53 -29.69 -8.41
CA LEU A 103 -18.98 -29.89 -7.06
C LEU A 103 -20.02 -29.65 -5.96
N LYS A 104 -20.90 -28.67 -6.14
CA LYS A 104 -21.99 -28.37 -5.20
C LYS A 104 -23.08 -29.45 -5.22
N MET A 105 -23.40 -30.00 -6.39
CA MET A 105 -24.41 -31.06 -6.54
C MET A 105 -23.89 -32.43 -6.10
N PHE A 106 -22.59 -32.69 -6.20
CA PHE A 106 -21.99 -33.99 -5.83
C PHE A 106 -21.75 -34.19 -4.32
N GLY A 107 -22.31 -33.34 -3.46
CA GLY A 107 -22.34 -33.58 -2.01
C GLY A 107 -20.97 -33.53 -1.30
N PHE A 108 -19.93 -33.02 -1.96
CA PHE A 108 -18.58 -33.00 -1.36
C PHE A 108 -18.45 -32.04 -0.17
N PHE A 109 -19.47 -31.22 0.11
CA PHE A 109 -19.46 -30.23 1.19
C PHE A 109 -20.18 -30.64 2.48
N GLU A 110 -20.63 -31.89 2.64
CA GLU A 110 -21.28 -32.32 3.89
C GLU A 110 -20.31 -32.71 5.02
N LYS A 111 -18.99 -32.74 4.77
CA LYS A 111 -18.01 -33.29 5.73
C LYS A 111 -17.26 -32.28 6.63
N PHE A 112 -17.52 -30.98 6.50
CA PHE A 112 -16.82 -29.94 7.29
C PHE A 112 -17.77 -29.05 8.09
N ASN A 113 -18.52 -29.63 9.03
CA ASN A 113 -19.13 -28.86 10.12
C ASN A 113 -18.93 -29.55 11.48
N PRO A 114 -17.74 -29.41 12.10
CA PRO A 114 -17.41 -30.04 13.38
C PRO A 114 -18.17 -29.46 14.58
N ASP A 115 -18.77 -28.26 14.46
CA ASP A 115 -19.31 -27.51 15.60
C ASP A 115 -20.63 -28.07 16.17
N ARG A 116 -21.34 -28.94 15.42
CA ARG A 116 -22.63 -29.46 15.89
C ARG A 116 -22.50 -30.46 17.04
N LYS A 117 -21.39 -31.19 17.12
CA LYS A 117 -21.22 -32.25 18.14
C LYS A 117 -20.83 -31.69 19.51
N GLU A 118 -20.09 -30.59 19.56
CA GLU A 118 -19.67 -29.95 20.81
C GLU A 118 -20.84 -29.28 21.54
N PHE A 119 -21.79 -28.72 20.77
CA PHE A 119 -22.98 -28.08 21.34
C PHE A 119 -23.94 -29.07 22.04
N GLU A 120 -24.10 -30.28 21.52
CA GLU A 120 -24.95 -31.31 22.15
C GLU A 120 -24.34 -31.86 23.45
N GLN A 121 -23.02 -32.00 23.52
CA GLN A 121 -22.34 -32.51 24.71
C GLN A 121 -22.45 -31.52 25.90
N ASN A 122 -22.35 -30.22 25.63
CA ASN A 122 -22.51 -29.19 26.67
C ASN A 122 -23.96 -29.11 27.20
N ARG A 123 -24.97 -29.36 26.36
CA ARG A 123 -26.38 -29.34 26.79
C ARG A 123 -26.72 -30.46 27.79
N ARG A 124 -26.04 -31.62 27.71
CA ARG A 124 -26.25 -32.73 28.67
C ARG A 124 -25.69 -32.42 30.06
N LYS A 125 -24.51 -31.81 30.13
CA LYS A 125 -23.84 -31.44 31.40
C LYS A 125 -24.64 -30.43 32.24
N VAL A 126 -25.41 -29.55 31.60
CA VAL A 126 -26.22 -28.54 32.31
C VAL A 126 -27.45 -29.15 32.99
N LYS A 127 -28.01 -30.25 32.45
CA LYS A 127 -29.20 -30.89 33.02
C LYS A 127 -28.90 -31.66 34.32
N GLU A 128 -27.72 -32.26 34.45
CA GLU A 128 -27.36 -33.02 35.66
C GLU A 128 -27.13 -32.13 36.90
N LYS A 129 -26.74 -30.86 36.72
CA LYS A 129 -26.44 -29.98 37.86
C LYS A 129 -27.65 -29.40 38.60
N LYS A 130 -28.88 -29.54 38.06
CA LYS A 130 -30.06 -28.84 38.59
C LYS A 130 -30.92 -29.61 39.59
N ILE A 131 -30.53 -30.82 40.00
CA ILE A 131 -31.32 -31.61 40.95
C ILE A 131 -30.43 -32.02 42.12
N LYS A 132 -30.24 -31.11 43.08
CA LYS A 132 -29.98 -31.49 44.47
C LYS A 132 -31.20 -31.08 45.29
N PRO A 133 -32.01 -32.03 45.79
CA PRO A 133 -33.12 -31.69 46.66
C PRO A 133 -32.58 -31.10 47.96
N VAL A 134 -33.10 -29.94 48.34
CA VAL A 134 -32.84 -29.31 49.63
C VAL A 134 -33.67 -30.06 50.66
N THR A 135 -33.05 -31.00 51.37
CA THR A 135 -33.60 -31.61 52.58
C THR A 135 -32.84 -31.06 53.76
N GLU A 136 -33.48 -30.16 54.52
CA GLU A 136 -33.48 -30.17 55.99
C GLU A 136 -34.29 -28.95 56.49
N PRO A 137 -35.38 -29.16 57.25
CA PRO A 137 -36.08 -28.07 57.91
C PRO A 137 -35.27 -27.60 59.14
N PRO A 138 -35.33 -26.30 59.48
CA PRO A 138 -34.57 -25.74 60.60
C PRO A 138 -35.08 -26.26 61.95
N GLU A 139 -34.16 -26.75 62.78
CA GLU A 139 -34.38 -27.02 64.20
C GLU A 139 -34.67 -25.71 64.95
N TYR A 140 -35.80 -25.65 65.64
CA TYR A 140 -36.10 -24.60 66.61
C TYR A 140 -35.73 -25.08 68.01
N ASN A 141 -34.77 -24.39 68.65
CA ASN A 141 -34.51 -24.54 70.07
C ASN A 141 -35.48 -23.65 70.86
N ILE A 142 -36.14 -24.26 71.85
CA ILE A 142 -37.04 -23.62 72.83
C ILE A 142 -36.24 -23.32 74.10
#